data_AF-A0A1Z8WU53-F1
#
_entry.id   AF-A0A1Z8WU53-F1
#
_cell.length_a   1.000
_cell.length_b   1.000
_cell.length_c   1.000
_cell.angle_alpha   90.00
_cell.angle_beta   90.00
_cell.angle_gamma   90.00
#
_symmetry.space_group_name_H-M   'P 1'
#
loop_
_entity.id
_entity.type
_entity.pdbx_description
1 polymer ?
#
loop_
_entity_poly.entity_id
_entity_poly.type
_entity_poly.pdbx_seq_one_letter_code
_entity_poly.pdbx_strand_id
1 'polypeptide(L)' 'MDINTIFFGSLTLASLAVFFFFGRFRASSRQRNREDRINWTSNRFGFLKYLLIGMAVILGIAMLIKLFF' A
#
# COMPACT_ATOMS: atom_id res chain seq x y z
N MET A 1 31.96 -33.33 0.95
CA MET A 1 31.62 -31.90 1.13
C MET A 1 32.83 -31.22 1.73
N ASP A 2 33.20 -30.09 1.17
CA ASP A 2 34.26 -29.21 1.66
C ASP A 2 33.79 -28.41 2.88
N ILE A 3 34.76 -27.96 3.69
CA ILE A 3 34.51 -27.20 4.92
C ILE A 3 33.72 -25.91 4.62
N ASN A 4 33.98 -25.29 3.47
CA ASN A 4 33.26 -24.08 3.04
C ASN A 4 31.77 -24.38 2.83
N THR A 5 31.42 -25.45 2.14
CA THR A 5 30.02 -25.85 1.94
C THR A 5 29.30 -26.11 3.25
N ILE A 6 29.95 -26.75 4.22
CA ILE A 6 29.34 -26.99 5.55
C ILE A 6 29.15 -25.67 6.31
N PHE A 7 30.16 -24.78 6.26
CA PHE A 7 30.12 -23.49 6.94
C PHE A 7 29.04 -22.56 6.35
N PHE A 8 28.97 -22.41 5.04
CA PHE A 8 27.94 -21.56 4.41
C PHE A 8 26.54 -22.18 4.49
N GLY A 9 26.44 -23.51 4.47
CA GLY A 9 25.18 -24.22 4.70
C GLY A 9 24.64 -23.98 6.12
N SER A 10 25.49 -24.09 7.15
CA SER A 10 25.08 -23.82 8.53
C SER A 10 24.73 -22.34 8.76
N LEU A 11 25.48 -21.42 8.16
CA LEU A 11 25.19 -20.00 8.18
C LEU A 11 23.80 -19.70 7.60
N THR A 12 23.46 -20.33 6.47
CA THR A 12 22.16 -20.18 5.82
C THR A 12 21.01 -20.66 6.72
N LEU A 13 21.16 -21.84 7.33
CA LEU A 13 20.17 -22.37 8.27
C LEU A 13 20.01 -21.49 9.51
N ALA A 14 21.11 -20.97 10.06
CA ALA A 14 21.09 -20.04 11.18
C ALA A 14 20.39 -18.72 10.81
N SER A 15 20.68 -18.14 9.65
CA SER A 15 20.01 -16.93 9.16
C SER A 15 18.50 -17.14 8.97
N LEU A 16 18.09 -18.28 8.40
CA LEU A 16 16.67 -18.63 8.26
C LEU A 16 16.01 -18.78 9.64
N ALA A 17 16.66 -19.46 10.59
CA ALA A 17 16.14 -19.62 11.94
C ALA A 17 15.93 -18.26 12.64
N VAL A 18 16.91 -17.36 12.55
CA VAL A 18 16.79 -15.99 13.07
C VAL A 18 15.65 -15.26 12.37
N PHE A 19 15.55 -15.32 11.05
CA PHE A 19 14.49 -14.65 10.29
C PHE A 19 13.09 -15.13 10.67
N PHE A 20 12.86 -16.45 10.76
CA PHE A 20 11.55 -16.99 11.12
C PHE A 20 11.18 -16.79 12.59
N PHE A 21 12.17 -16.75 13.49
CA PHE A 21 11.93 -16.49 14.91
C PHE A 21 11.70 -14.99 15.17
N PHE A 22 12.61 -14.14 14.69
CA PHE A 22 12.56 -12.70 14.93
C PHE A 22 11.58 -11.97 14.02
N GLY A 23 11.34 -12.45 12.80
CA GLY A 23 10.34 -11.88 11.88
C GLY A 23 8.91 -12.01 12.39
N ARG A 24 8.65 -12.89 13.37
CA ARG A 24 7.35 -12.97 14.05
C ARG A 24 7.15 -11.89 15.11
N PHE A 25 8.20 -11.19 15.54
CA PHE A 25 8.04 -10.03 16.41
C PHE A 25 7.45 -8.88 15.61
N ARG A 26 6.13 -8.73 15.72
CA ARG A 26 5.43 -7.56 15.22
C ARG A 26 5.86 -6.35 16.06
N ALA A 27 5.91 -5.19 15.42
CA ALA A 27 6.03 -3.91 16.14
C ALA A 27 4.99 -3.82 17.27
N SER A 28 5.33 -3.07 18.32
CA SER A 28 4.51 -2.96 19.53
C SER A 28 3.06 -2.62 19.18
N SER A 29 2.10 -3.16 19.95
CA SER A 29 0.68 -2.83 19.80
C SER A 29 0.44 -1.32 19.85
N ARG A 30 1.24 -0.56 20.62
CA ARG A 30 1.19 0.91 20.68
C ARG A 30 1.55 1.58 19.35
N GLN A 31 2.52 1.02 18.61
CA GLN A 31 2.94 1.54 17.31
C GLN A 31 2.00 1.11 16.20
N ARG A 32 1.48 -0.13 16.28
CA ARG A 32 0.49 -0.63 15.32
C ARG A 32 -0.83 0.09 15.49
N ASN A 33 -1.37 0.19 16.71
CA ASN A 33 -2.69 0.72 17.03
C ASN A 33 -2.71 2.20 17.40
N ARG A 34 -2.05 3.01 16.58
CA ARG A 34 -2.15 4.47 16.69
C ARG A 34 -3.55 4.95 16.38
N GLU A 35 -4.01 5.96 17.11
CA GLU A 35 -5.31 6.62 16.91
C GLU A 35 -5.25 7.60 15.73
N ASP A 36 -4.10 8.22 15.50
CA ASP A 36 -3.85 9.21 14.45
C ASP A 36 -3.45 8.59 13.09
N ARG A 37 -3.91 7.37 12.80
CA ARG A 37 -3.60 6.72 11.52
C ARG A 37 -4.23 7.48 10.36
N ILE A 38 -3.46 7.64 9.29
CA ILE A 38 -3.98 8.09 8.00
C ILE A 38 -5.03 7.08 7.52
N ASN A 39 -6.28 7.50 7.48
CA ASN A 39 -7.38 6.70 6.97
C ASN A 39 -7.44 6.84 5.43
N TRP A 40 -6.72 5.97 4.74
CA TRP A 40 -6.72 5.88 3.27
C TRP A 40 -8.07 5.44 2.69
N THR A 41 -8.97 4.89 3.52
CA THR A 41 -10.34 4.52 3.17
C THR A 41 -11.30 5.70 3.28
N SER A 42 -10.88 6.81 3.89
CA SER A 42 -11.66 8.04 3.96
C SER A 42 -11.65 8.75 2.62
N ASN A 43 -12.47 8.26 1.69
CA ASN A 43 -12.79 9.03 0.51
C ASN A 43 -13.67 10.19 0.95
N ARG A 44 -13.10 11.40 1.04
CA ARG A 44 -13.80 12.64 1.42
C ARG A 44 -15.05 12.89 0.57
N PHE A 45 -15.11 12.32 -0.63
CA PHE A 45 -16.23 12.42 -1.55
C PHE A 45 -16.67 11.03 -2.02
N GLY A 46 -17.95 10.70 -1.87
CA GLY A 46 -18.47 9.41 -2.34
C GLY A 46 -18.37 9.26 -3.87
N PHE A 47 -18.44 8.02 -4.35
CA PHE A 47 -18.44 7.67 -5.78
C PHE A 47 -19.40 8.56 -6.61
N LEU A 48 -20.59 8.81 -6.10
CA LEU A 48 -21.61 9.66 -6.74
C LEU A 48 -21.11 11.09 -7.01
N LYS A 49 -20.33 11.68 -6.09
CA LYS A 49 -19.85 13.05 -6.27
C LYS A 49 -18.81 13.13 -7.39
N TYR A 50 -17.93 12.14 -7.52
CA TYR A 50 -16.99 12.07 -8.64
C TYR A 50 -17.70 11.82 -9.97
N LEU A 51 -18.74 10.97 -9.98
CA LEU A 51 -19.56 10.75 -11.15
C LEU A 51 -20.25 12.03 -11.61
N LEU A 52 -20.86 12.79 -10.70
CA LEU A 52 -21.50 14.07 -11.00
C LEU A 52 -20.51 15.12 -11.54
N ILE A 53 -19.32 15.22 -10.93
CA ILE A 53 -18.26 16.12 -11.42
C ILE A 53 -17.83 15.71 -12.84
N GLY A 54 -17.62 14.41 -13.09
CA GLY A 54 -17.27 13.89 -14.41
C GLY A 54 -18.33 14.24 -15.46
N MET A 55 -19.62 14.05 -15.14
CA MET A 55 -20.72 14.42 -16.04
C MET A 55 -20.76 15.92 -16.33
N ALA A 56 -20.58 16.76 -15.32
CA ALA A 56 -20.57 18.22 -15.48
C ALA A 56 -19.41 18.68 -16.37
N VAL A 57 -18.23 18.07 -16.23
CA VAL A 57 -17.07 18.37 -17.09
C VAL A 57 -17.34 17.98 -18.54
N ILE A 58 -17.88 16.78 -18.78
CA ILE A 58 -18.23 16.32 -20.14
C ILE A 58 -19.25 17.26 -20.79
N LEU A 59 -20.30 17.64 -20.06
CA LEU A 59 -21.30 18.60 -20.54
C LEU A 59 -20.70 19.97 -20.85
N GLY A 60 -19.81 20.47 -19.99
CA GLY A 60 -19.12 21.74 -20.20
C GLY A 60 -18.27 21.73 -21.48
N ILE A 61 -17.53 20.65 -21.72
CA ILE A 61 -16.73 20.49 -22.95
C ILE A 61 -17.63 20.43 -24.18
N ALA A 62 -18.73 19.66 -24.14
CA ALA A 62 -19.67 19.57 -25.24
C ALA A 62 -20.30 20.92 -25.59
N MET A 63 -20.63 21.74 -24.58
CA MET A 63 -21.13 23.11 -24.78
C MET A 63 -20.09 24.03 -25.42
N LEU A 64 -18.84 23.95 -24.99
CA LEU A 64 -17.75 24.74 -25.57
C LEU A 64 -17.53 24.35 -27.04
N ILE A 65 -17.52 23.06 -27.37
CA ILE A 65 -17.40 22.60 -28.75
C ILE A 65 -18.51 23.22 -29.61
N LYS A 66 -19.77 23.14 -29.16
CA LYS A 66 -20.91 23.72 -29.88
C LYS A 66 -20.85 25.25 -30.02
N LEU A 67 -20.15 25.94 -29.11
CA LEU A 67 -20.02 27.39 -29.15
C LEU A 67 -18.93 27.84 -30.14
N PHE A 68 -17.89 27.03 -30.34
CA PHE A 68 -16.70 27.40 -31.11
C PHE A 68 -16.56 26.68 -32.47
N PHE A 69 -17.29 25.59 -32.70
CA PHE A 69 -17.33 24.82 -33.95
C PHE A 69 -18.78 24.62 -34.40
#